data_AF-X5S1Y2-F1
#
_entry.id   AF-X5S1Y2-F1
#
_cell.length_a   1.000
_cell.length_b   1.000
_cell.length_c   1.000
_cell.angle_alpha   90.00
_cell.angle_beta   90.00
_cell.angle_gamma   90.00
#
_symmetry.space_group_name_H-M   'P 1'
#
loop_
_entity.id
_entity.type
_entity.pdbx_description
1 polymer ?
#
loop_
_entity_poly.entity_id
_entity_poly.type
_entity_poly.pdbx_seq_one_letter_code
_entity_poly.pdbx_strand_id
1 'polypeptide(L)'
;MPDIALENAERQRKQLLERKKMLMAELLGIDEHLGQIDRFIKAWHIFADGPGEIPGNLFVMDSESHQNKQALVRTERNSTKEEVAAAARTIIRERGVPMDRAELYAELTNRGMRINGKEPEAVMNTMLWRMPDHIARLKDGRYWLADEENQESGFTPFTGEIEEEARRLAETIAAADYSYHSADAPNITDSEYDKLRRRLNELRTQYPQLRRPIRG
;
A
#
# COMPACT_ATOMS: atom_id res chain seq x y z
N MET A 1 -9.69 53.72 36.87
CA MET A 1 -9.11 52.83 35.86
C MET A 1 -10.10 51.76 35.34
N PRO A 2 -11.30 52.13 34.81
CA PRO A 2 -12.22 51.16 34.19
C PRO A 2 -12.08 51.00 32.66
N ASP A 3 -11.42 51.92 31.95
CA ASP A 3 -11.40 51.92 30.46
C ASP A 3 -10.51 50.84 29.83
N ILE A 4 -9.33 50.58 30.40
CA ILE A 4 -8.35 49.67 29.78
C ILE A 4 -8.84 48.21 29.78
N ALA A 5 -9.60 47.82 30.80
CA ALA A 5 -10.18 46.47 30.90
C ALA A 5 -11.28 46.26 29.84
N LEU A 6 -12.10 47.29 29.59
CA LEU A 6 -13.14 47.25 28.57
C LEU A 6 -12.53 47.20 27.17
N GLU A 7 -11.54 48.04 26.88
CA GLU A 7 -10.87 48.07 25.57
C GLU A 7 -10.15 46.75 25.25
N ASN A 8 -9.52 46.12 26.26
CA ASN A 8 -8.91 44.80 26.11
C ASN A 8 -9.96 43.70 25.85
N ALA A 9 -11.09 43.75 26.55
CA ALA A 9 -12.19 42.80 26.34
C ALA A 9 -12.81 42.95 24.93
N GLU A 10 -12.98 44.18 24.45
CA GLU A 10 -13.48 44.45 23.09
C GLU A 10 -12.51 43.96 22.01
N ARG A 11 -11.21 44.13 22.23
CA ARG A 11 -10.16 43.63 21.33
C ARG A 11 -10.15 42.10 21.26
N GLN A 12 -10.24 41.44 22.41
CA GLN A 12 -10.33 39.98 22.49
C GLN A 12 -11.61 39.46 21.81
N ARG A 13 -12.76 40.11 22.04
CA ARG A 13 -14.02 39.77 21.38
C ARG A 13 -13.89 39.86 19.86
N LYS A 14 -13.27 40.92 19.34
CA LYS A 14 -13.04 41.10 17.90
C LYS A 14 -12.12 40.02 17.32
N GLN A 15 -11.04 39.68 18.01
CA GLN A 15 -10.12 38.61 17.59
C GLN A 15 -10.83 37.24 17.55
N LEU A 16 -11.64 36.92 18.56
CA LEU A 16 -12.39 35.66 18.60
C LEU A 16 -13.45 35.58 17.50
N LEU A 17 -14.10 36.69 17.17
CA LEU A 17 -15.06 36.74 16.06
C LEU A 17 -14.39 36.49 14.70
N GLU A 18 -13.22 37.09 14.45
CA GLU A 18 -12.48 36.85 13.21
C GLU A 18 -11.95 35.42 13.14
N ARG A 19 -11.45 34.87 14.26
CA ARG A 19 -11.03 33.47 14.32
C ARG A 19 -12.20 32.51 14.06
N LYS A 20 -13.39 32.80 14.61
CA LYS A 20 -14.60 32.03 14.35
C LYS A 20 -14.97 32.03 12.87
N LYS A 21 -14.92 33.19 12.19
CA LYS A 21 -15.18 33.28 10.74
C LYS A 21 -14.19 32.46 9.92
N MET A 22 -12.90 32.52 10.26
CA MET A 22 -11.87 31.73 9.57
C MET A 22 -12.12 30.23 9.71
N LEU A 23 -12.42 29.77 10.94
CA LEU A 23 -12.72 28.36 11.18
C LEU A 23 -13.99 27.90 10.45
N MET A 24 -15.01 28.76 10.34
CA MET A 24 -16.21 28.45 9.56
C MET A 24 -15.91 28.31 8.06
N ALA A 25 -15.06 29.18 7.51
CA ALA A 25 -14.65 29.08 6.11
C ALA A 25 -13.80 27.82 5.84
N GLU A 26 -12.96 27.45 6.79
CA GLU A 26 -12.18 26.21 6.74
C GLU A 26 -13.08 24.97 6.80
N LEU A 27 -14.04 24.95 7.73
CA LEU A 27 -15.03 23.87 7.85
C LEU A 27 -15.81 23.69 6.55
N LEU A 28 -16.27 24.78 5.94
CA LEU A 28 -17.01 24.74 4.67
C LEU A 28 -16.17 24.15 3.54
N GLY A 29 -14.87 24.46 3.48
CA GLY A 29 -13.96 23.87 2.49
C GLY A 29 -13.67 22.38 2.74
N ILE A 30 -13.65 21.94 4.00
CA ILE A 30 -13.51 20.53 4.37
C ILE A 30 -14.78 19.77 3.95
N ASP A 31 -15.96 20.31 4.25
CA ASP A 31 -17.24 19.70 3.89
C ASP A 31 -17.39 19.55 2.37
N GLU A 32 -16.95 20.55 1.59
CA GLU A 32 -16.96 20.47 0.13
C GLU A 32 -16.06 19.33 -0.39
N HIS A 33 -14.87 19.18 0.19
CA HIS A 33 -13.92 18.14 -0.20
C HIS A 33 -14.39 16.75 0.21
N LEU A 34 -14.99 16.60 1.40
CA LEU A 34 -15.66 15.36 1.80
C LEU A 34 -16.76 14.98 0.81
N GLY A 35 -17.58 15.95 0.39
CA GLY A 35 -18.60 15.71 -0.62
C GLY A 35 -18.03 15.27 -1.98
N GLN A 36 -16.84 15.75 -2.38
CA GLN A 36 -16.16 15.27 -3.59
C GLN A 36 -15.69 13.83 -3.45
N ILE A 37 -15.11 13.47 -2.29
CA ILE A 37 -14.66 12.12 -1.99
C ILE A 37 -15.84 11.14 -1.94
N ASP A 38 -16.95 11.51 -1.31
CA ASP A 38 -18.15 10.67 -1.24
C ASP A 38 -18.74 10.42 -2.62
N ARG A 39 -18.73 11.44 -3.51
CA ARG A 39 -19.14 11.27 -4.91
C ARG A 39 -18.22 10.30 -5.65
N PHE A 40 -16.92 10.38 -5.42
CA PHE A 40 -15.95 9.44 -6.01
C PHE A 40 -16.18 8.01 -5.52
N ILE A 41 -16.32 7.80 -4.21
CA ILE A 41 -16.58 6.48 -3.62
C ILE A 41 -17.86 5.89 -4.21
N LYS A 42 -18.92 6.69 -4.32
CA LYS A 42 -20.19 6.26 -4.92
C LYS A 42 -20.03 5.89 -6.39
N ALA A 43 -19.31 6.70 -7.17
CA ALA A 43 -19.03 6.40 -8.58
C ALA A 43 -18.20 5.11 -8.73
N TRP A 44 -17.23 4.90 -7.85
CA TRP A 44 -16.40 3.69 -7.82
C TRP A 44 -17.21 2.44 -7.46
N HIS A 45 -18.10 2.51 -6.48
CA HIS A 45 -19.00 1.39 -6.14
C HIS A 45 -19.97 1.06 -7.29
N ILE A 46 -20.51 2.06 -7.97
CA ILE A 46 -21.36 1.85 -9.15
C ILE A 46 -20.59 1.17 -10.29
N PHE A 47 -19.30 1.50 -10.46
CA PHE A 47 -18.41 0.87 -11.44
C PHE A 47 -18.00 -0.56 -11.05
N ALA A 48 -17.76 -0.81 -9.76
CA ALA A 48 -17.35 -2.13 -9.26
C ALA A 48 -18.48 -3.18 -9.36
N ASP A 49 -19.75 -2.75 -9.33
CA ASP A 49 -20.92 -3.64 -9.35
C ASP A 49 -21.56 -3.86 -10.76
N GLY A 50 -20.95 -3.39 -11.86
CA GLY A 50 -21.45 -3.68 -13.22
C GLY A 50 -20.49 -3.33 -14.38
N PRO A 51 -20.60 -3.99 -15.56
CA PRO A 51 -19.70 -3.75 -16.69
C PRO A 51 -20.20 -2.54 -17.48
N GLY A 52 -19.70 -1.34 -17.16
CA GLY A 52 -20.06 -0.11 -17.85
C GLY A 52 -18.88 0.83 -18.01
N GLU A 53 -18.66 1.31 -19.23
CA GLU A 53 -17.59 2.24 -19.61
C GLU A 53 -17.54 3.49 -18.71
N ILE A 54 -16.33 3.90 -18.36
CA ILE A 54 -16.07 5.13 -17.61
C ILE A 54 -16.51 6.32 -18.48
N PRO A 55 -17.47 7.16 -18.06
CA PRO A 55 -17.78 8.38 -18.77
C PRO A 55 -16.57 9.30 -18.71
N GLY A 56 -15.92 9.51 -19.86
CA GLY A 56 -14.69 10.32 -20.01
C GLY A 56 -14.82 11.80 -19.60
N ASN A 57 -15.99 12.21 -19.11
CA ASN A 57 -16.33 13.58 -18.74
C ASN A 57 -16.35 13.85 -17.22
N LEU A 58 -15.95 12.88 -16.36
CA LEU A 58 -15.77 13.14 -14.92
C LEU A 58 -14.42 13.79 -14.56
N PHE A 59 -13.51 13.94 -15.52
CA PHE A 59 -12.27 14.68 -15.35
C PHE A 59 -12.39 16.09 -15.92
N VAL A 60 -13.11 16.96 -15.20
CA VAL A 60 -12.69 18.37 -15.13
C VAL A 60 -11.94 18.51 -13.81
N MET A 61 -10.76 17.87 -13.74
CA MET A 61 -9.73 18.37 -12.85
C MET A 61 -9.25 19.67 -13.49
N ASP A 62 -9.71 20.80 -12.97
CA ASP A 62 -8.98 22.06 -13.13
C ASP A 62 -7.61 21.85 -12.46
N SER A 63 -6.66 21.32 -13.24
CA SER A 63 -5.29 21.03 -12.84
C SER A 63 -4.47 22.31 -12.55
N GLU A 64 -5.10 23.49 -12.48
CA GLU A 64 -4.44 24.77 -12.22
C GLU A 64 -4.71 25.37 -10.82
N SER A 65 -5.34 24.66 -9.88
CA SER A 65 -5.59 25.21 -8.53
C SER A 65 -4.83 24.54 -7.37
N HIS A 66 -3.84 23.69 -7.66
CA HIS A 66 -2.90 23.17 -6.63
C HIS A 66 -1.71 24.10 -6.33
N GLN A 67 -1.78 25.38 -6.69
CA GLN A 67 -0.81 26.39 -6.28
C GLN A 67 -1.38 27.50 -5.38
N ASN A 68 -2.36 27.24 -4.50
CA ASN A 68 -2.50 28.15 -3.34
C ASN A 68 -3.29 27.59 -2.15
N LYS A 69 -2.63 26.85 -1.25
CA LYS A 69 -2.94 26.93 0.19
C LYS A 69 -1.65 26.89 1.02
N GLN A 70 -1.19 28.10 1.27
CA GLN A 70 -0.67 28.61 2.55
C GLN A 70 0.71 28.15 3.00
N ALA A 71 1.59 29.14 3.05
CA ALA A 71 2.59 29.33 4.09
C ALA A 71 1.93 29.36 5.48
N LEU A 72 1.41 28.20 5.91
CA LEU A 72 1.58 27.77 7.29
C LEU A 72 3.08 27.45 7.40
N VAL A 73 3.71 27.84 8.50
CA VAL A 73 5.07 27.41 8.88
C VAL A 73 5.22 25.95 8.46
N ARG A 74 6.05 25.67 7.44
CA ARG A 74 6.24 24.31 6.93
C ARG A 74 6.89 23.50 8.04
N THR A 75 6.09 22.89 8.90
CA THR A 75 6.52 21.72 9.64
C THR A 75 6.82 20.67 8.57
N GLU A 76 8.10 20.40 8.40
CA GLU A 76 8.66 19.51 7.40
C GLU A 76 7.91 18.18 7.41
N ARG A 77 7.08 17.95 6.39
CA ARG A 77 6.19 16.79 6.34
C ARG A 77 7.03 15.50 6.33
N ASN A 78 6.65 14.53 7.16
CA ASN A 78 7.21 13.19 7.14
C ASN A 78 7.02 12.58 5.73
N SER A 79 8.05 11.91 5.20
CA SER A 79 7.94 11.17 3.93
C SER A 79 6.83 10.12 4.04
N THR A 80 6.11 9.90 2.94
CA THR A 80 5.04 8.89 2.93
C THR A 80 5.61 7.48 2.90
N LYS A 81 4.81 6.49 3.29
CA LYS A 81 5.23 5.08 3.24
C LYS A 81 5.52 4.63 1.79
N GLU A 82 4.81 5.18 0.82
CA GLU A 82 4.99 4.91 -0.61
C GLU A 82 6.33 5.48 -1.11
N GLU A 83 6.65 6.73 -0.75
CA GLU A 83 7.93 7.38 -1.09
C GLU A 83 9.11 6.61 -0.48
N VAL A 84 8.99 6.24 0.80
CA VAL A 84 10.01 5.47 1.52
C VAL A 84 10.19 4.08 0.89
N ALA A 85 9.11 3.38 0.54
CA ALA A 85 9.18 2.08 -0.11
C ALA A 85 9.82 2.18 -1.52
N ALA A 86 9.45 3.18 -2.31
CA ALA A 86 10.01 3.40 -3.64
C ALA A 86 11.51 3.71 -3.59
N ALA A 87 11.94 4.56 -2.64
CA ALA A 87 13.36 4.84 -2.45
C ALA A 87 14.11 3.62 -1.91
N ALA A 88 13.55 2.88 -0.96
CA ALA A 88 14.15 1.65 -0.42
C ALA A 88 14.39 0.63 -1.54
N ARG A 89 13.41 0.46 -2.43
CA ARG A 89 13.51 -0.42 -3.60
C ARG A 89 14.67 0.00 -4.51
N THR A 90 14.79 1.30 -4.75
CA THR A 90 15.85 1.85 -5.60
C THR A 90 17.23 1.61 -4.98
N ILE A 91 17.39 1.85 -3.67
CA ILE A 91 18.64 1.65 -2.94
C ILE A 91 19.05 0.18 -2.97
N ILE A 92 18.14 -0.74 -2.63
CA ILE A 92 18.43 -2.18 -2.58
C ILE A 92 18.80 -2.69 -3.97
N ARG A 93 18.11 -2.23 -5.02
CA ARG A 93 18.43 -2.59 -6.41
C ARG A 93 19.81 -2.11 -6.83
N GLU A 94 20.17 -0.87 -6.51
CA GLU A 94 21.50 -0.33 -6.81
C GLU A 94 22.61 -1.08 -6.08
N ARG A 95 22.36 -1.50 -4.84
CA ARG A 95 23.34 -2.23 -4.04
C ARG A 95 23.48 -3.69 -4.47
N GLY A 96 22.39 -4.30 -4.96
CA GLY A 96 22.36 -5.68 -5.44
C GLY A 96 22.51 -6.75 -4.35
N VAL A 97 22.59 -6.36 -3.08
CA VAL A 97 22.68 -7.28 -1.93
C VAL A 97 21.64 -6.92 -0.86
N PRO A 98 21.18 -7.90 -0.05
CA PRO A 98 20.24 -7.63 1.03
C PRO A 98 20.79 -6.61 2.02
N MET A 99 19.96 -5.64 2.41
CA MET A 99 20.38 -4.54 3.25
C MET A 99 19.91 -4.69 4.69
N ASP A 100 20.78 -4.36 5.64
CA ASP A 100 20.40 -4.27 7.04
C ASP A 100 19.50 -3.05 7.30
N ARG A 101 18.69 -3.13 8.36
CA ARG A 101 17.75 -2.06 8.75
C ARG A 101 18.46 -0.71 8.94
N ALA A 102 19.59 -0.71 9.64
CA ALA A 102 20.34 0.50 9.94
C ALA A 102 20.94 1.11 8.68
N GLU A 103 21.48 0.29 7.78
CA GLU A 103 22.06 0.74 6.52
C GLU A 103 20.99 1.29 5.57
N LEU A 104 19.85 0.60 5.46
CA LEU A 104 18.75 1.05 4.62
C LEU A 104 18.20 2.40 5.12
N TYR A 105 18.07 2.57 6.44
CA TYR A 105 17.66 3.83 7.03
C TYR A 105 18.65 4.97 6.75
N ALA A 106 19.96 4.70 6.89
CA ALA A 106 21.01 5.68 6.59
C ALA A 106 20.96 6.13 5.13
N GLU A 107 20.81 5.19 4.19
CA GLU A 107 20.69 5.49 2.76
C GLU A 107 19.42 6.27 2.41
N LEU A 108 18.29 5.92 3.02
CA LEU A 108 17.04 6.68 2.85
C LEU A 108 17.21 8.13 3.33
N THR A 109 17.86 8.32 4.47
CA THR A 109 18.12 9.66 5.04
C THR A 109 19.10 10.43 4.16
N ASN A 110 20.14 9.77 3.61
CA ASN A 110 21.09 10.37 2.67
C ASN A 110 20.39 10.86 1.38
N ARG A 111 19.35 10.16 0.93
CA ARG A 111 18.50 10.59 -0.20
C ARG A 111 17.48 11.68 0.16
N GLY A 112 17.53 12.20 1.38
CA GLY A 112 16.66 13.27 1.85
C GLY A 112 15.30 12.80 2.32
N MET A 113 15.08 11.50 2.51
CA MET A 113 13.85 11.00 3.14
C MET A 113 13.82 11.40 4.61
N ARG A 114 12.70 11.95 5.04
CA ARG A 114 12.49 12.39 6.42
C ARG A 114 11.55 11.42 7.09
N ILE A 115 12.06 10.68 8.06
CA ILE A 115 11.31 9.70 8.85
C ILE A 115 11.33 10.17 10.31
N ASN A 116 10.29 10.87 10.73
CA ASN A 116 10.17 11.47 12.06
C ASN A 116 9.44 10.52 13.04
N GLY A 117 9.95 10.42 14.26
CA GLY A 117 9.35 9.62 15.33
C GLY A 117 10.27 9.47 16.54
N LYS A 118 9.78 8.87 17.62
CA LYS A 118 10.60 8.53 18.80
C LYS A 118 11.72 7.55 18.44
N GLU A 119 11.45 6.64 17.50
CA GLU A 119 12.39 5.67 16.93
C GLU A 119 12.21 5.63 15.40
N PRO A 120 12.96 6.45 14.65
CA PRO A 120 12.83 6.56 13.19
C PRO A 120 12.97 5.24 12.42
N GLU A 121 13.91 4.38 12.81
CA GLU A 121 14.08 3.06 12.21
C GLU A 121 12.86 2.14 12.43
N ALA A 122 12.21 2.24 13.61
CA ALA A 122 11.02 1.46 13.90
C ALA A 122 9.80 1.98 13.10
N VAL A 123 9.73 3.30 12.87
CA VAL A 123 8.74 3.92 11.99
C VAL A 123 8.97 3.47 10.54
N MET A 124 10.20 3.51 10.04
CA MET A 124 10.57 3.00 8.72
C MET A 124 10.20 1.52 8.57
N ASN A 125 10.58 0.67 9.53
CA ASN A 125 10.21 -0.73 9.52
C ASN A 125 8.69 -0.93 9.46
N THR A 126 7.92 -0.14 10.23
CA THR A 126 6.45 -0.17 10.20
C THR A 126 5.89 0.26 8.85
N MET A 127 6.50 1.27 8.20
CA MET A 127 6.12 1.72 6.86
C MET A 127 6.35 0.62 5.82
N LEU A 128 7.53 -0.01 5.84
CA LEU A 128 7.89 -1.08 4.91
C LEU A 128 7.07 -2.35 5.14
N TRP A 129 6.75 -2.70 6.39
CA TRP A 129 5.87 -3.83 6.70
C TRP A 129 4.47 -3.70 6.10
N ARG A 130 3.99 -2.46 5.91
CA ARG A 130 2.71 -2.16 5.25
C ARG A 130 2.79 -2.18 3.73
N MET A 131 3.97 -2.41 3.16
CA MET A 131 4.22 -2.47 1.72
C MET A 131 4.88 -3.82 1.35
N PRO A 132 4.25 -4.96 1.68
CA PRO A 132 4.83 -6.29 1.46
C PRO A 132 5.07 -6.58 -0.03
N ASP A 133 4.32 -5.94 -0.92
CA ASP A 133 4.46 -6.10 -2.37
C ASP A 133 5.69 -5.36 -2.94
N HIS A 134 6.31 -4.48 -2.15
CA HIS A 134 7.44 -3.65 -2.59
C HIS A 134 8.76 -4.13 -1.99
N ILE A 135 8.76 -4.44 -0.68
CA ILE A 135 9.95 -4.82 0.08
C ILE A 135 9.63 -6.03 0.96
N ALA A 136 10.42 -7.09 0.80
CA ALA A 136 10.35 -8.27 1.63
C ALA A 136 11.40 -8.21 2.75
N ARG A 137 11.01 -8.68 3.94
CA ARG A 137 11.93 -8.88 5.06
C ARG A 137 12.36 -10.35 5.10
N LEU A 138 13.66 -10.58 4.99
CA LEU A 138 14.28 -11.89 5.00
C LEU A 138 14.32 -12.49 6.42
N LYS A 139 14.56 -13.81 6.50
CA LYS A 139 14.61 -14.55 7.77
C LYS A 139 15.75 -14.09 8.70
N ASP A 140 16.83 -13.60 8.12
CA ASP A 140 17.98 -13.02 8.83
C ASP A 140 17.74 -11.58 9.30
N GLY A 141 16.61 -10.98 8.92
CA GLY A 141 16.22 -9.63 9.29
C GLY A 141 16.59 -8.54 8.29
N ARG A 142 17.31 -8.88 7.21
CA ARG A 142 17.64 -7.96 6.11
C ARG A 142 16.43 -7.69 5.21
N TYR A 143 16.49 -6.60 4.45
CA TYR A 143 15.47 -6.23 3.48
C TYR A 143 15.94 -6.56 2.06
N TRP A 144 15.02 -7.09 1.27
CA TRP A 144 15.20 -7.36 -0.15
C TRP A 144 13.96 -6.93 -0.95
N LEU A 145 14.09 -6.91 -2.25
CA LEU A 145 13.02 -6.61 -3.19
C LEU A 145 11.97 -7.73 -3.15
N ALA A 146 10.69 -7.36 -3.01
CA ALA A 146 9.62 -8.35 -2.93
C ALA A 146 9.33 -9.05 -4.27
N ASP A 147 9.76 -8.44 -5.37
CA ASP A 147 9.58 -8.88 -6.75
C ASP A 147 10.81 -9.59 -7.35
N GLU A 148 11.97 -9.56 -6.69
CA GLU A 148 13.21 -10.13 -7.25
C GLU A 148 13.73 -11.31 -6.42
N GLU A 149 14.19 -12.35 -7.12
CA GLU A 149 14.92 -13.47 -6.51
C GLU A 149 16.28 -13.02 -5.99
N ASN A 150 16.68 -13.56 -4.84
CA ASN A 150 18.00 -13.34 -4.28
C ASN A 150 18.70 -14.68 -4.03
N GLN A 151 19.70 -14.99 -4.85
CA GLN A 151 20.45 -16.25 -4.74
C GLN A 151 21.29 -16.32 -3.46
N GLU A 152 21.77 -15.19 -2.94
CA GLU A 152 22.62 -15.13 -1.74
C GLU A 152 21.86 -15.51 -0.46
N SER A 153 20.63 -15.04 -0.33
CA SER A 153 19.73 -15.33 0.80
C SER A 153 18.79 -16.51 0.54
N GLY A 154 18.74 -17.02 -0.69
CA GLY A 154 17.78 -18.04 -1.13
C GLY A 154 16.33 -17.55 -1.11
N PHE A 155 16.11 -16.25 -1.26
CA PHE A 155 14.77 -15.65 -1.26
C PHE A 155 14.13 -15.77 -2.64
N THR A 156 12.95 -16.37 -2.69
CA THR A 156 12.09 -16.43 -3.89
C THR A 156 10.84 -15.57 -3.66
N PRO A 157 10.57 -14.60 -4.56
CA PRO A 157 9.45 -13.69 -4.41
C PRO A 157 8.13 -14.46 -4.51
N PHE A 158 7.24 -14.25 -3.55
CA PHE A 158 5.91 -14.84 -3.56
C PHE A 158 4.92 -13.79 -4.02
N THR A 159 4.57 -13.84 -5.30
CA THR A 159 3.61 -12.92 -5.92
C THR A 159 2.20 -13.50 -5.86
N GLY A 160 1.18 -12.64 -5.98
CA GLY A 160 -0.21 -13.09 -6.11
C GLY A 160 -0.42 -14.03 -7.30
N GLU A 161 0.37 -13.88 -8.37
CA GLU A 161 0.35 -14.77 -9.54
C GLU A 161 0.74 -16.20 -9.18
N ILE A 162 1.76 -16.39 -8.33
CA ILE A 162 2.20 -17.70 -7.84
C ILE A 162 1.12 -18.35 -6.95
N GLU A 163 0.47 -17.55 -6.10
CA GLU A 163 -0.66 -18.02 -5.29
C GLU A 163 -1.81 -18.49 -6.18
N GLU A 164 -2.14 -17.72 -7.20
CA GLU A 164 -3.24 -18.03 -8.11
C GLU A 164 -2.93 -19.20 -9.05
N GLU A 165 -1.68 -19.35 -9.49
CA GLU A 165 -1.21 -20.55 -10.20
C GLU A 165 -1.37 -21.79 -9.30
N ALA A 166 -0.90 -21.73 -8.06
CA ALA A 166 -1.03 -22.83 -7.11
C ALA A 166 -2.50 -23.17 -6.80
N ARG A 167 -3.37 -22.16 -6.70
CA ARG A 167 -4.81 -22.33 -6.49
C ARG A 167 -5.46 -23.03 -7.69
N ARG A 168 -5.20 -22.56 -8.92
CA ARG A 168 -5.72 -23.18 -10.15
C ARG A 168 -5.27 -24.62 -10.32
N LEU A 169 -4.00 -24.91 -10.03
CA LEU A 169 -3.47 -26.27 -10.07
C LEU A 169 -4.19 -27.17 -9.04
N ALA A 170 -4.38 -26.69 -7.81
CA ALA A 170 -5.08 -27.43 -6.77
C ALA A 170 -6.56 -27.69 -7.12
N GLU A 171 -7.26 -26.69 -7.66
CA GLU A 171 -8.65 -26.84 -8.14
C GLU A 171 -8.76 -27.84 -9.28
N THR A 172 -7.84 -27.79 -10.26
CA THR A 172 -7.82 -28.72 -11.39
C THR A 172 -7.58 -30.15 -10.93
N ILE A 173 -6.65 -30.36 -9.98
CA ILE A 173 -6.40 -31.68 -9.39
C ILE A 173 -7.62 -32.17 -8.63
N ALA A 174 -8.27 -31.33 -7.83
CA ALA A 174 -9.47 -31.70 -7.08
C ALA A 174 -10.65 -32.05 -8.01
N ALA A 175 -10.82 -31.32 -9.11
CA ALA A 175 -11.82 -31.64 -10.13
C ALA A 175 -11.53 -32.97 -10.82
N ALA A 176 -10.26 -33.25 -11.14
CA ALA A 176 -9.85 -34.53 -11.72
C ALA A 176 -10.02 -35.69 -10.74
N ASP A 177 -9.69 -35.50 -9.45
CA ASP A 177 -9.91 -36.49 -8.38
C ASP A 177 -11.41 -36.81 -8.22
N TYR A 178 -12.27 -35.79 -8.29
CA TYR A 178 -13.72 -35.98 -8.28
C TYR A 178 -14.20 -36.79 -9.48
N SER A 179 -13.81 -36.40 -10.70
CA SER A 179 -14.15 -37.14 -11.92
C SER A 179 -13.70 -38.59 -11.84
N TYR A 180 -12.48 -38.87 -11.37
CA TYR A 180 -11.94 -40.24 -11.24
C TYR A 180 -12.77 -41.13 -10.30
N HIS A 181 -13.48 -40.55 -9.33
CA HIS A 181 -14.29 -41.28 -8.35
C HIS A 181 -15.81 -41.24 -8.63
N SER A 182 -16.32 -40.25 -9.37
CA SER A 182 -17.77 -40.04 -9.54
C SER A 182 -18.29 -40.15 -10.98
N ALA A 183 -17.43 -40.08 -11.99
CA ALA A 183 -17.86 -40.08 -13.39
C ALA A 183 -16.85 -40.83 -14.25
N ASP A 184 -17.27 -41.91 -14.90
CA ASP A 184 -16.48 -42.85 -15.69
C ASP A 184 -15.90 -42.25 -17.01
N ALA A 185 -15.39 -41.02 -16.95
CA ALA A 185 -14.76 -40.26 -18.02
C ALA A 185 -13.81 -39.19 -17.41
N PRO A 186 -12.52 -39.51 -17.21
CA PRO A 186 -11.55 -38.52 -16.75
C PRO A 186 -11.36 -37.43 -17.81
N ASN A 187 -11.53 -36.16 -17.42
CA ASN A 187 -11.35 -35.00 -18.32
C ASN A 187 -9.87 -34.73 -18.67
N ILE A 188 -8.93 -35.40 -18.00
CA ILE A 188 -7.48 -35.29 -18.23
C ILE A 188 -6.85 -36.68 -18.19
N THR A 189 -5.76 -36.87 -18.92
CA THR A 189 -4.99 -38.13 -18.92
C THR A 189 -4.16 -38.28 -17.65
N ASP A 190 -3.82 -39.51 -17.27
CA ASP A 190 -2.92 -39.80 -16.12
C ASP A 190 -1.59 -39.02 -16.22
N SER A 191 -1.04 -38.89 -17.43
CA SER A 191 0.19 -38.12 -17.64
C SER A 191 0.01 -36.62 -17.40
N GLU A 192 -1.17 -36.05 -17.67
CA GLU A 192 -1.47 -34.65 -17.38
C GLU A 192 -1.69 -34.43 -15.89
N TYR A 193 -2.39 -35.35 -15.24
CA TYR A 193 -2.56 -35.36 -13.79
C TYR A 193 -1.22 -35.38 -13.04
N ASP A 194 -0.29 -36.24 -13.46
CA ASP A 194 1.05 -36.34 -12.88
C ASP A 194 1.86 -35.04 -13.06
N LYS A 195 1.72 -34.37 -14.22
CA LYS A 195 2.37 -33.08 -14.48
C LYS A 195 1.82 -31.99 -13.56
N LEU A 196 0.50 -31.93 -13.38
CA LEU A 196 -0.16 -30.96 -12.49
C LEU A 196 0.28 -31.17 -11.03
N ARG A 197 0.28 -32.42 -10.55
CA ARG A 197 0.75 -32.75 -9.19
C ARG A 197 2.21 -32.41 -8.99
N ARG A 198 3.07 -32.69 -9.98
CA ARG A 198 4.49 -32.35 -9.92
C ARG A 198 4.69 -30.85 -9.80
N ARG A 199 4.03 -30.07 -10.65
CA ARG A 199 4.10 -28.59 -10.63
C ARG A 199 3.62 -28.02 -9.30
N LEU A 200 2.48 -28.50 -8.78
CA LEU A 200 1.97 -28.06 -7.48
C LEU A 200 2.94 -28.39 -6.33
N ASN A 201 3.58 -29.56 -6.37
CA ASN A 201 4.57 -29.95 -5.37
C ASN A 201 5.87 -29.15 -5.47
N GLU A 202 6.32 -28.80 -6.69
CA GLU A 202 7.45 -27.90 -6.92
C GLU A 202 7.15 -26.52 -6.31
N LEU A 203 5.99 -25.93 -6.62
CA LEU A 203 5.56 -24.66 -6.03
C LEU A 203 5.47 -24.73 -4.51
N ARG A 204 4.90 -25.80 -3.94
CA ARG A 204 4.86 -26.00 -2.47
C ARG A 204 6.22 -26.23 -1.83
N THR A 205 7.23 -26.64 -2.60
CA THR A 205 8.61 -26.82 -2.13
C THR A 205 9.36 -25.50 -2.18
N GLN A 206 9.17 -24.73 -3.25
CA GLN A 206 9.73 -23.38 -3.42
C GLN A 206 9.09 -22.36 -2.47
N TYR A 207 7.79 -22.46 -2.22
CA TYR A 207 7.02 -21.52 -1.39
C TYR A 207 6.36 -22.25 -0.21
N PRO A 208 7.05 -22.43 0.93
CA PRO A 208 6.51 -23.09 2.11
C PRO A 208 5.18 -22.48 2.61
N GLN A 209 4.92 -21.20 2.35
CA GLN A 209 3.64 -20.54 2.66
C GLN A 209 2.43 -21.16 1.94
N LEU A 210 2.60 -21.77 0.76
CA LEU A 210 1.53 -22.48 0.03
C LEU A 210 1.08 -23.79 0.70
N ARG A 211 1.80 -24.25 1.73
CA ARG A 211 1.43 -25.43 2.52
C ARG A 211 0.46 -25.11 3.66
N ARG A 212 0.28 -23.83 3.99
CA ARG A 212 -0.69 -23.42 5.01
C ARG A 212 -2.09 -23.34 4.38
N PRO A 213 -3.15 -23.80 5.06
CA PRO A 213 -4.49 -23.59 4.58
C PRO A 213 -4.72 -22.08 4.45
N ILE A 214 -5.16 -21.65 3.27
CA ILE A 214 -5.66 -20.29 3.04
C ILE A 214 -6.78 -20.11 4.06
N ARG A 215 -6.60 -19.22 5.04
CA ARG A 215 -7.70 -18.82 5.92
C ARG A 215 -8.70 -18.10 5.02
N GLY A 216 -9.75 -18.81 4.63
CA GLY A 216 -10.98 -18.22 4.11
C GLY A 216 -11.69 -17.41 5.17
#